data_AF-A0A6H2A5U0-F1
#
_entry.id   AF-A0A6H2A5U0-F1
#
_cell.length_a   1.000
_cell.length_b   1.000
_cell.length_c   1.000
_cell.angle_alpha   90.00
_cell.angle_beta   90.00
_cell.angle_gamma   90.00
#
_symmetry.space_group_name_H-M   'P 1'
#
loop_
_entity.id
_entity.type
_entity.pdbx_description
1 polymer ?
#
loop_
_entity_poly.entity_id
_entity_poly.type
_entity_poly.pdbx_seq_one_letter_code
_entity_poly.pdbx_strand_id
1 'polypeptide(L)'
;MSEEPRVINGADRRKKRLLEMLAYIVNNVGATDQEIKAFMLIRYGLKNKTAAEYIFEAHLAKLIAPDGLKWHTTKTYQQMAKYLYS
;
A
#
# COMPACT_ATOMS: atom_id res chain seq x y z
N MET A 1 -20.32 -0.55 -31.02
CA MET A 1 -20.10 -1.36 -29.81
C MET A 1 -19.91 -0.40 -28.65
N SER A 2 -20.93 -0.22 -27.82
CA SER A 2 -20.82 0.53 -26.57
C SER A 2 -20.02 -0.32 -25.59
N GLU A 3 -18.79 0.09 -25.29
CA GLU A 3 -18.04 -0.49 -24.16
C GLU A 3 -18.81 -0.20 -22.88
N GLU A 4 -19.31 -1.25 -22.23
CA GLU A 4 -19.86 -1.14 -20.88
C GLU A 4 -18.78 -0.53 -19.97
N PRO A 5 -19.10 0.46 -19.13
CA PRO A 5 -18.13 1.00 -18.20
C PRO A 5 -17.68 -0.14 -17.28
N ARG A 6 -16.43 -0.59 -17.43
CA ARG A 6 -15.80 -1.56 -16.51
C ARG A 6 -16.11 -1.13 -15.09
N VAL A 7 -17.02 -1.84 -14.43
CA VAL A 7 -17.35 -1.58 -13.03
C VAL A 7 -16.08 -1.83 -12.25
N ILE A 8 -15.37 -0.77 -11.87
CA ILE A 8 -14.15 -0.89 -11.08
C ILE A 8 -14.59 -1.35 -9.70
N ASN A 9 -14.40 -2.65 -9.43
CA ASN A 9 -14.73 -3.25 -8.15
C ASN A 9 -13.97 -2.53 -7.02
N GLY A 10 -14.65 -2.24 -5.91
CA GLY A 10 -14.04 -1.64 -4.73
C GLY A 10 -12.84 -2.43 -4.22
N ALA A 11 -12.87 -3.76 -4.35
CA ALA A 11 -11.78 -4.66 -4.01
C ALA A 11 -10.52 -4.38 -4.85
N ASP A 12 -10.66 -4.19 -6.16
CA ASP A 12 -9.53 -3.91 -7.06
C ASP A 12 -8.89 -2.55 -6.76
N ARG A 13 -9.71 -1.53 -6.44
CA ARG A 13 -9.18 -0.24 -6.00
C ARG A 13 -8.44 -0.34 -4.67
N ARG A 14 -8.92 -1.16 -3.74
CA ARG A 14 -8.24 -1.40 -2.46
C ARG A 14 -6.91 -2.12 -2.68
N LYS A 15 -6.91 -3.19 -3.47
CA LYS A 15 -5.71 -3.95 -3.86
C LYS A 15 -4.66 -3.03 -4.49
N LYS A 16 -5.04 -2.22 -5.49
CA LYS A 16 -4.13 -1.28 -6.15
C LYS A 16 -3.51 -0.28 -5.16
N ARG A 17 -4.32 0.31 -4.29
CA ARG A 17 -3.86 1.29 -3.28
C ARG A 17 -2.89 0.68 -2.28
N LEU A 18 -3.16 -0.53 -1.81
CA LEU A 18 -2.26 -1.26 -0.92
C LEU A 18 -0.91 -1.54 -1.61
N LEU A 19 -0.94 -2.01 -2.86
CA LEU A 19 0.29 -2.32 -3.61
C LEU A 19 1.12 -1.06 -3.89
N GLU A 20 0.51 0.06 -4.29
CA GLU A 20 1.25 1.32 -4.48
C GLU A 20 1.78 1.89 -3.16
N MET A 21 1.08 1.70 -2.03
CA MET A 21 1.60 2.04 -0.70
C MET A 21 2.86 1.24 -0.37
N LEU A 22 2.84 -0.07 -0.60
CA LEU A 22 3.99 -0.94 -0.36
C LEU A 22 5.17 -0.57 -1.28
N ALA A 23 4.89 -0.27 -2.55
CA ALA A 23 5.90 0.22 -3.50
C ALA A 23 6.51 1.56 -3.05
N TYR A 24 5.70 2.49 -2.54
CA TYR A 24 6.20 3.74 -1.97
C TYR A 24 7.17 3.51 -0.82
N ILE A 25 6.85 2.58 0.10
CA ILE A 25 7.73 2.23 1.21
C ILE A 25 9.06 1.64 0.71
N VAL A 26 9.02 0.75 -0.28
CA VAL A 26 10.24 0.16 -0.88
C VAL A 26 11.11 1.23 -1.53
N ASN A 27 10.52 2.09 -2.36
CA ASN A 27 11.25 3.09 -3.13
C ASN A 27 11.92 4.16 -2.27
N ASN A 28 11.43 4.39 -1.06
CA ASN A 28 12.00 5.35 -0.10
C ASN A 28 12.92 4.70 0.95
N VAL A 29 13.21 3.40 0.84
CA VAL A 29 13.99 2.64 1.84
C VAL A 29 13.37 2.81 3.23
N GLY A 30 12.05 2.64 3.29
CA GLY A 30 11.23 2.83 4.47
C GLY A 30 10.58 4.22 4.54
N ALA A 31 9.44 4.30 5.24
CA ALA A 31 8.69 5.54 5.39
C ALA A 31 7.99 5.62 6.75
N THR A 32 7.90 6.81 7.32
CA THR A 32 7.13 7.08 8.52
C THR A 32 5.63 6.98 8.25
N ASP A 33 4.84 6.80 9.32
CA ASP A 33 3.38 6.81 9.24
C ASP A 33 2.83 8.10 8.59
N GLN A 34 3.44 9.26 8.88
CA GLN A 34 3.02 10.55 8.31
C GLN A 34 3.33 10.65 6.82
N GLU A 35 4.50 10.19 6.37
CA GLU A 35 4.87 10.16 4.95
C GLU A 35 3.93 9.24 4.15
N ILE A 36 3.59 8.06 4.70
CA ILE A 36 2.66 7.13 4.05
C ILE A 36 1.26 7.77 3.96
N LYS A 37 0.77 8.38 5.04
CA LYS A 37 -0.55 9.05 5.04
C LYS A 37 -0.58 10.22 4.05
N ALA A 38 0.47 11.02 3.98
CA ALA A 38 0.60 12.11 3.02
C ALA A 38 0.58 11.59 1.56
N PHE A 39 1.35 10.54 1.27
CA PHE A 39 1.34 9.88 -0.03
C PHE A 39 -0.07 9.38 -0.40
N MET A 40 -0.74 8.68 0.51
CA MET A 40 -2.08 8.13 0.29
C MET A 40 -3.14 9.22 0.10
N LEU A 41 -3.01 10.34 0.79
CA LEU A 41 -3.87 11.51 0.62
C LEU A 41 -3.65 12.17 -0.75
N ILE A 42 -2.41 12.48 -1.12
CA ILE A 42 -2.07 13.17 -2.38
C ILE A 42 -2.42 12.29 -3.59
N ARG A 43 -2.10 11.00 -3.52
CA ARG A 43 -2.27 10.07 -4.65
C ARG A 43 -3.71 9.62 -4.86
N TYR A 44 -4.49 9.47 -3.79
CA TYR A 44 -5.79 8.81 -3.82
C TYR A 44 -6.93 9.55 -3.13
N GLY A 45 -6.67 10.71 -2.53
CA GLY A 45 -7.66 11.43 -1.73
C GLY A 45 -8.09 10.66 -0.47
N LEU A 46 -7.25 9.74 0.04
CA LEU A 46 -7.61 8.94 1.21
C LEU A 46 -7.50 9.76 2.49
N LYS A 47 -8.57 9.72 3.31
CA LYS A 47 -8.57 10.28 4.66
C LYS A 47 -7.51 9.59 5.53
N ASN A 48 -6.95 10.33 6.49
CA ASN A 48 -5.94 9.83 7.43
C ASN A 48 -6.34 8.53 8.13
N LYS A 49 -7.60 8.40 8.57
CA LYS A 49 -8.09 7.18 9.22
C LYS A 49 -8.00 5.97 8.28
N THR A 50 -8.45 6.13 7.04
CA THR A 50 -8.40 5.05 6.05
C THR A 50 -6.96 4.68 5.69
N ALA A 51 -6.07 5.66 5.52
CA ALA A 51 -4.65 5.38 5.30
C ALA A 51 -4.00 4.65 6.50
N ALA A 52 -4.38 5.00 7.74
CA ALA A 52 -3.93 4.29 8.94
C ALA A 52 -4.40 2.82 8.95
N GLU A 53 -5.63 2.54 8.51
CA GLU A 53 -6.15 1.18 8.38
C GLU A 53 -5.31 0.35 7.39
N TYR A 54 -4.90 0.92 6.25
CA TYR A 54 -3.99 0.22 5.31
C TYR A 54 -2.64 -0.13 5.95
N ILE A 55 -2.03 0.81 6.68
CA ILE A 55 -0.75 0.58 7.38
C ILE A 55 -0.92 -0.56 8.39
N PHE A 56 -1.99 -0.49 9.19
CA PHE A 56 -2.28 -1.49 10.21
C PHE A 56 -2.53 -2.88 9.62
N GLU A 57 -3.35 -3.00 8.57
CA GLU A 57 -3.61 -4.26 7.89
C GLU A 57 -2.36 -4.84 7.24
N ALA A 58 -1.53 -4.00 6.60
CA ALA A 58 -0.26 -4.43 6.03
C ALA A 58 0.72 -4.94 7.10
N HIS A 59 0.71 -4.33 8.28
CA HIS A 59 1.50 -4.79 9.41
C HIS A 59 0.99 -6.13 9.95
N LEU A 60 -0.33 -6.28 10.16
CA LEU A 60 -0.94 -7.55 10.60
C LEU A 60 -0.67 -8.69 9.62
N ALA A 61 -0.69 -8.41 8.32
CA ALA A 61 -0.35 -9.37 7.27
C ALA A 61 1.17 -9.64 7.14
N LYS A 62 2.00 -9.06 8.02
CA LYS A 62 3.48 -9.17 8.00
C LYS A 62 4.09 -8.71 6.67
N LEU A 63 3.46 -7.78 5.97
CA LEU A 63 3.99 -7.17 4.75
C LEU A 63 4.99 -6.06 5.07
N ILE A 64 4.76 -5.35 6.19
CA ILE A 64 5.64 -4.32 6.73
C ILE A 64 5.96 -4.59 8.20
N ALA A 65 7.12 -4.12 8.64
CA ALA A 65 7.58 -4.16 10.02
C ALA A 65 8.15 -2.79 10.43
N PRO A 66 8.03 -2.41 11.71
CA PRO A 66 8.64 -1.19 12.21
C PRO A 66 10.17 -1.34 12.32
N ASP A 67 10.90 -0.29 11.95
CA ASP A 67 12.31 -0.07 12.21
C ASP A 67 12.47 1.38 12.72
N GLY A 68 12.55 1.51 14.04
CA GLY A 68 12.44 2.81 14.71
C GLY A 68 11.11 3.51 14.37
N LEU A 69 11.19 4.70 13.77
CA LEU A 69 10.04 5.50 13.36
C LEU A 69 9.53 5.18 11.95
N LYS A 70 10.23 4.33 11.21
CA LYS A 70 9.91 3.99 9.82
C LYS A 70 9.29 2.60 9.72
N TRP A 71 8.44 2.43 8.72
CA TRP A 71 7.96 1.15 8.25
C TRP A 71 8.83 0.67 7.10
N HIS A 72 9.24 -0.60 7.13
CA HIS A 72 9.97 -1.25 6.06
C HIS A 72 9.22 -2.50 5.60
N THR A 73 9.31 -2.84 4.31
CA THR A 73 8.74 -4.09 3.84
C THR A 73 9.52 -5.29 4.34
N THR A 74 8.83 -6.36 4.72
CA THR A 74 9.46 -7.58 5.21
C THR A 74 10.06 -8.42 4.08
N LYS A 75 10.93 -9.37 4.44
CA LYS A 75 11.42 -10.41 3.52
C LYS A 75 10.27 -11.20 2.90
N THR A 76 9.21 -11.46 3.66
CA THR A 76 7.99 -12.14 3.18
C THR A 76 7.37 -11.38 2.01
N TYR A 77 7.15 -10.07 2.17
CA TYR A 77 6.63 -9.26 1.07
C TYR A 77 7.59 -9.24 -0.13
N GLN A 78 8.89 -9.06 0.11
CA GLN A 78 9.88 -9.04 -0.98
C GLN A 78 9.89 -10.34 -1.79
N GLN A 79 9.70 -11.48 -1.13
CA GLN A 79 9.58 -12.77 -1.82
C GLN A 79 8.26 -12.90 -2.57
N MET A 80 7.15 -12.46 -2.00
CA MET A 80 5.85 -12.43 -2.68
C MET A 80 5.83 -11.49 -3.88
N ALA A 81 6.46 -10.32 -3.76
CA ALA A 81 6.54 -9.32 -4.82
C ALA A 81 7.21 -9.88 -6.08
N LYS A 82 8.21 -10.77 -5.92
CA LYS A 82 8.82 -11.48 -7.06
C LYS A 82 7.79 -12.26 -7.88
N TYR A 83 6.77 -12.85 -7.26
CA TYR A 83 5.72 -13.62 -7.96
C TYR A 83 4.56 -12.76 -8.47
N LEU A 84 4.36 -11.58 -7.88
CA LEU A 84 3.28 -10.67 -8.29
C LEU A 84 3.66 -9.79 -9.48
N TYR A 85 4.97 -9.61 -9.72
CA TYR A 85 5.51 -8.73 -10.76
C TYR A 85 6.50 -9.44 -11.71
N SER A 86 6.70 -10.76 -11.59
CA SER A 86 7.31 -11.62 -12.61
C SER A 86 6.34 -11.89 -13.75
#